data_AF-A0A401YN12-F1
#
_entry.id   AF-A0A401YN12-F1
#
_cell.length_a   1.000
_cell.length_b   1.000
_cell.length_c   1.000
_cell.angle_alpha   90.00
_cell.angle_beta   90.00
_cell.angle_gamma   90.00
#
_symmetry.space_group_name_H-M   'P 1'
#
loop_
_entity.id
_entity.type
_entity.pdbx_description
1 polymer ?
#
loop_
_entity_poly.entity_id
_entity_poly.type
_entity_poly.pdbx_seq_one_letter_code
_entity_poly.pdbx_strand_id
1 'polypeptide(L)'
;MSNATWDALAATPLPEVRRRAAVMDELAEVAPVAVTGARRLAWNDRGGQSAVWYFAEDGRVLLSTFDHESALNLYAEEDFALQESFYQGVPEPLVALVRDRPENYESLNLADATTGRTIHYAGGVFWYDGTHWRVSDGLADYCRREDVDLFGESGFDYCLDVYRFGRDFTAETVVAVRDGHRRYGDEQDKAADLAALREVFDRHG
;
A
#
# COMPACT_ATOMS: atom_id res chain seq x y z
N MET A 1 -5.41 17.43 11.17
CA MET A 1 -4.08 17.35 10.56
C MET A 1 -4.29 17.18 9.07
N SER A 2 -3.75 18.08 8.23
CA SER A 2 -3.76 17.88 6.77
C SER A 2 -2.46 17.20 6.39
N ASN A 3 -2.54 16.03 5.78
CA ASN A 3 -1.39 15.35 5.21
C ASN A 3 -1.51 15.50 3.69
N ALA A 4 -0.47 16.04 3.05
CA ALA A 4 -0.53 16.38 1.63
C ALA A 4 -0.73 15.13 0.74
N THR A 5 -0.13 14.00 1.11
CA THR A 5 -0.29 12.71 0.42
C THR A 5 -1.72 12.20 0.55
N TRP A 6 -2.29 12.28 1.76
CA TRP A 6 -3.67 11.89 2.06
C TRP A 6 -4.67 12.73 1.28
N ASP A 7 -4.52 14.06 1.33
CA ASP A 7 -5.40 15.00 0.63
C ASP A 7 -5.32 14.77 -0.90
N ALA A 8 -4.13 14.50 -1.42
CA ALA A 8 -3.91 14.20 -2.83
C ALA A 8 -4.49 12.84 -3.25
N LEU A 9 -4.35 11.79 -2.44
CA LEU A 9 -5.01 10.50 -2.65
C LEU A 9 -6.52 10.69 -2.67
N ALA A 10 -7.06 11.41 -1.68
CA ALA A 10 -8.49 11.65 -1.54
C ALA A 10 -9.08 12.44 -2.73
N ALA A 11 -8.31 13.36 -3.31
CA ALA A 11 -8.69 14.13 -4.49
C ALA A 11 -8.52 13.35 -5.82
N THR A 12 -7.78 12.25 -5.82
CA THR A 12 -7.50 11.48 -7.04
C THR A 12 -8.67 10.53 -7.37
N PRO A 13 -9.26 10.60 -8.58
CA PRO A 13 -10.32 9.68 -8.97
C PRO A 13 -9.90 8.20 -8.86
N LEU A 14 -10.78 7.35 -8.35
CA LEU A 14 -10.47 5.93 -8.12
C LEU A 14 -9.93 5.18 -9.37
N PRO A 15 -10.41 5.43 -10.61
CA PRO A 15 -9.80 4.83 -11.79
C PRO A 15 -8.31 5.16 -11.97
N GLU A 16 -7.93 6.40 -11.64
CA GLU A 16 -6.52 6.84 -11.69
C GLU A 16 -5.70 6.23 -10.55
N VAL A 17 -6.26 6.10 -9.34
CA VAL A 17 -5.62 5.36 -8.24
C VAL A 17 -5.33 3.92 -8.66
N ARG A 18 -6.32 3.24 -9.26
CA ARG A 18 -6.18 1.85 -9.73
C ARG A 18 -5.12 1.74 -10.82
N ARG A 19 -5.07 2.69 -11.76
CA ARG A 19 -4.06 2.73 -12.81
C ARG A 19 -2.65 2.84 -12.24
N ARG A 20 -2.43 3.80 -11.34
CA ARG A 20 -1.15 4.01 -10.66
C ARG A 20 -0.73 2.76 -9.88
N ALA A 21 -1.67 2.14 -9.17
CA ALA A 21 -1.44 0.88 -8.47
C ALA A 21 -0.99 -0.24 -9.41
N ALA A 22 -1.62 -0.37 -10.57
CA ALA A 22 -1.30 -1.42 -11.55
C ALA A 22 0.08 -1.21 -12.21
N VAL A 23 0.43 0.04 -12.52
CA VAL A 23 1.78 0.37 -13.01
C VAL A 23 2.82 0.00 -11.97
N MET A 24 2.65 0.43 -10.72
CA MET A 24 3.65 0.16 -9.68
C MET A 24 3.77 -1.32 -9.31
N ASP A 25 2.67 -2.07 -9.38
CA ASP A 25 2.67 -3.54 -9.21
C ASP A 25 3.51 -4.24 -10.28
N GLU A 26 3.34 -3.85 -11.54
CA GLU A 26 4.14 -4.39 -12.63
C GLU A 26 5.62 -3.98 -12.51
N LEU A 27 5.91 -2.73 -12.15
CA LEU A 27 7.27 -2.24 -11.97
C LEU A 27 7.99 -2.84 -10.76
N ALA A 28 7.26 -3.23 -9.72
CA ALA A 28 7.79 -3.95 -8.57
C ALA A 28 8.00 -5.45 -8.88
N GLU A 29 7.49 -5.93 -10.02
CA GLU A 29 7.55 -7.34 -10.45
C GLU A 29 6.91 -8.27 -9.41
N VAL A 30 5.84 -7.82 -8.75
CA VAL A 30 5.16 -8.62 -7.73
C VAL A 30 4.47 -9.81 -8.37
N ALA A 31 4.70 -11.00 -7.79
CA ALA A 31 4.05 -12.21 -8.25
C ALA A 31 2.52 -12.11 -8.05
N PRO A 32 1.70 -12.40 -9.08
CA PRO A 32 0.26 -12.36 -8.94
C PRO A 32 -0.25 -13.32 -7.86
N VAL A 33 -1.06 -12.81 -6.93
CA VAL A 33 -1.75 -13.60 -5.91
C VAL A 33 -3.24 -13.54 -6.18
N ALA A 34 -3.85 -14.70 -6.41
CA ALA A 34 -5.29 -14.79 -6.61
C ALA A 34 -6.03 -14.52 -5.28
N VAL A 35 -6.94 -13.55 -5.30
CA VAL A 35 -7.80 -13.21 -4.16
C VAL A 35 -9.24 -13.22 -4.62
N THR A 36 -10.09 -14.06 -4.02
CA THR A 36 -11.51 -14.11 -4.36
C THR A 36 -12.20 -12.79 -4.01
N GLY A 37 -12.93 -12.20 -4.96
CA GLY A 37 -13.73 -11.00 -4.76
C GLY A 37 -12.97 -9.67 -4.81
N ALA A 38 -11.65 -9.68 -5.08
CA ALA A 38 -10.86 -8.48 -5.24
C ALA A 38 -9.66 -8.67 -6.17
N ARG A 39 -9.24 -7.60 -6.85
CA ARG A 39 -7.93 -7.55 -7.50
C ARG A 39 -6.90 -7.04 -6.49
N ARG A 40 -5.91 -7.86 -6.16
CA ARG A 40 -4.74 -7.45 -5.37
C ARG A 40 -3.69 -6.83 -6.28
N LEU A 41 -3.13 -5.70 -5.86
CA LEU A 41 -1.96 -5.04 -6.47
C LEU A 41 -1.04 -4.63 -5.34
N ALA A 42 0.27 -4.82 -5.48
CA ALA A 42 1.19 -4.50 -4.40
C ALA A 42 2.47 -3.83 -4.91
N TRP A 43 3.09 -3.08 -4.03
CA TRP A 43 4.42 -2.51 -4.23
C TRP A 43 5.26 -2.82 -3.00
N ASN A 44 6.55 -3.06 -3.21
CA ASN A 44 7.55 -3.11 -2.15
C ASN A 44 8.87 -2.54 -2.69
N ASP A 45 9.71 -2.04 -1.79
CA ASP A 45 11.05 -1.54 -2.12
C ASP A 45 12.16 -2.58 -1.92
N ARG A 46 11.79 -3.82 -1.54
CA ARG A 46 12.69 -4.90 -1.12
C ARG A 46 13.51 -4.61 0.15
N GLY A 47 13.28 -3.47 0.79
CA GLY A 47 13.86 -3.05 2.06
C GLY A 47 13.02 -3.46 3.26
N GLY A 48 11.76 -3.85 3.04
CA GLY A 48 10.81 -4.24 4.08
C GLY A 48 9.59 -3.34 4.14
N GLN A 49 9.49 -2.34 3.28
CA GLN A 49 8.32 -1.47 3.14
C GLN A 49 7.39 -2.00 2.05
N SER A 50 6.08 -1.89 2.27
CA SER A 50 5.10 -2.33 1.28
C SER A 50 3.80 -1.52 1.32
N ALA A 51 3.16 -1.45 0.15
CA ALA A 51 1.77 -1.02 -0.01
C ALA A 51 1.00 -2.11 -0.74
N VAL A 52 -0.11 -2.57 -0.16
CA VAL A 52 -0.96 -3.61 -0.74
C VAL A 52 -2.37 -3.07 -0.89
N TRP A 53 -2.84 -3.07 -2.13
CA TRP A 53 -4.17 -2.62 -2.54
C TRP A 53 -5.05 -3.82 -2.83
N TYR A 54 -6.27 -3.80 -2.34
CA TYR A 54 -7.32 -4.72 -2.72
C TYR A 54 -8.49 -3.94 -3.29
N PHE A 55 -8.65 -4.01 -4.62
CA PHE A 55 -9.79 -3.41 -5.31
C PHE A 55 -10.93 -4.42 -5.38
N ALA A 56 -11.91 -4.27 -4.48
CA ALA A 56 -13.06 -5.16 -4.42
C ALA A 56 -13.96 -4.97 -5.65
N GLU A 57 -14.69 -6.03 -6.02
CA GLU A 57 -15.60 -6.03 -7.17
C GLU A 57 -16.75 -5.04 -7.03
N ASP A 58 -17.13 -4.69 -5.79
CA ASP A 58 -18.19 -3.73 -5.48
C ASP A 58 -17.74 -2.26 -5.48
N GLY A 59 -16.50 -1.99 -5.87
CA GLY A 59 -15.94 -0.64 -5.99
C GLY A 59 -15.31 -0.09 -4.72
N ARG A 60 -15.35 -0.82 -3.60
CA ARG A 60 -14.59 -0.48 -2.39
C ARG A 60 -13.13 -0.88 -2.54
N VAL A 61 -12.27 -0.27 -1.72
CA VAL A 61 -10.84 -0.56 -1.71
C VAL A 61 -10.34 -0.72 -0.28
N LEU A 62 -9.48 -1.70 -0.04
CA LEU A 62 -8.62 -1.76 1.14
C LEU A 62 -7.19 -1.43 0.72
N LEU A 63 -6.53 -0.57 1.48
CA LEU A 63 -5.11 -0.27 1.36
C LEU A 63 -4.45 -0.60 2.71
N SER A 64 -3.46 -1.49 2.67
CA SER A 64 -2.56 -1.75 3.79
C SER A 64 -1.18 -1.21 3.46
N THR A 65 -0.57 -0.48 4.39
CA THR A 65 0.83 -0.04 4.29
C THR A 65 1.64 -0.60 5.43
N PHE A 66 2.95 -0.77 5.21
CA PHE A 66 3.86 -1.23 6.23
C PHE A 66 5.24 -0.60 6.05
N ASP A 67 5.82 -0.20 7.17
CA ASP A 67 7.19 0.23 7.28
C ASP A 67 7.87 -0.48 8.45
N HIS A 68 8.89 -1.28 8.13
CA HIS A 68 9.57 -2.11 9.12
C HIS A 68 10.40 -1.31 10.13
N GLU A 69 10.72 -0.06 9.83
CA GLU A 69 11.48 0.83 10.73
C GLU A 69 10.57 1.67 11.64
N SER A 70 9.26 1.66 11.38
CA SER A 70 8.29 2.51 12.06
C SER A 70 7.82 1.95 13.41
N ALA A 71 7.29 2.83 14.26
CA ALA A 71 6.71 2.47 15.55
C ALA A 71 5.46 1.57 15.44
N LEU A 72 4.83 1.49 14.26
CA LEU A 72 3.67 0.61 14.04
C LEU A 72 4.05 -0.75 13.44
N ASN A 73 5.34 -1.13 13.48
CA ASN A 73 5.79 -2.47 13.14
C ASN A 73 5.44 -3.49 14.25
N LEU A 74 4.19 -3.98 14.24
CA LEU A 74 3.72 -4.99 15.19
C LEU A 74 4.17 -6.42 14.88
N TYR A 75 4.82 -6.65 13.73
CA TYR A 75 5.30 -7.99 13.38
C TYR A 75 6.34 -8.49 14.39
N ALA A 76 7.22 -7.59 14.86
CA ALA A 76 8.22 -7.92 15.87
C ALA A 76 7.61 -8.21 17.26
N GLU A 77 6.39 -7.73 17.53
CA GLU A 77 5.72 -7.86 18.82
C GLU A 77 4.83 -9.12 18.91
N GLU A 78 4.58 -9.79 17.78
CA GLU A 78 3.70 -10.96 17.67
C GLU A 78 2.26 -10.73 18.22
N ASP A 79 1.79 -9.48 18.27
CA ASP A 79 0.49 -9.13 18.86
C ASP A 79 -0.65 -9.17 17.82
N PHE A 80 -1.21 -10.36 17.64
CA PHE A 80 -2.38 -10.57 16.77
C PHE A 80 -3.58 -9.71 17.17
N ALA A 81 -3.88 -9.59 18.47
CA ALA A 81 -5.09 -8.91 18.92
C ALA A 81 -5.01 -7.40 18.65
N LEU A 82 -3.82 -6.83 18.86
CA LEU A 82 -3.56 -5.45 18.52
C LEU A 82 -3.62 -5.22 17.00
N GLN A 83 -2.99 -6.09 16.20
CA GLN A 83 -3.07 -5.99 14.74
C GLN A 83 -4.52 -6.10 14.24
N GLU A 84 -5.33 -7.01 14.78
CA GLU A 84 -6.75 -7.13 14.42
C GLU A 84 -7.51 -5.85 14.79
N SER A 85 -7.17 -5.22 15.91
CA SER A 85 -7.81 -3.98 16.34
C SER A 85 -7.63 -2.84 15.33
N PHE A 86 -6.53 -2.81 14.57
CA PHE A 86 -6.32 -1.78 13.53
C PHE A 86 -7.35 -1.83 12.41
N TYR A 87 -8.04 -2.96 12.21
CA TYR A 87 -9.10 -3.09 11.19
C TYR A 87 -10.49 -2.71 11.70
N GLN A 88 -10.64 -2.28 12.96
CA GLN A 88 -11.93 -1.78 13.47
C GLN A 88 -12.44 -0.59 12.63
N GLY A 89 -13.74 -0.60 12.33
CA GLY A 89 -14.38 0.40 11.46
C GLY A 89 -14.31 0.07 9.96
N VAL A 90 -13.47 -0.89 9.54
CA VAL A 90 -13.43 -1.36 8.16
C VAL A 90 -14.56 -2.37 7.91
N PRO A 91 -15.30 -2.29 6.78
CA PRO A 91 -16.32 -3.28 6.46
C PRO A 91 -15.77 -4.70 6.38
N GLU A 92 -16.47 -5.65 7.03
CA GLU A 92 -16.02 -7.06 7.12
C GLU A 92 -15.63 -7.70 5.78
N PRO A 93 -16.34 -7.50 4.65
CA PRO A 93 -15.92 -8.06 3.37
C PRO A 93 -14.52 -7.62 2.91
N LEU A 94 -14.06 -6.44 3.32
CA LEU A 94 -12.69 -5.99 3.04
C LEU A 94 -11.69 -6.63 4.01
N VAL A 95 -12.03 -6.74 5.29
CA VAL A 95 -11.15 -7.38 6.30
C VAL A 95 -10.95 -8.88 5.98
N ALA A 96 -11.96 -9.55 5.42
CA ALA A 96 -11.85 -10.93 4.94
C ALA A 96 -10.85 -11.13 3.77
N LEU A 97 -10.35 -10.05 3.16
CA LEU A 97 -9.31 -10.12 2.11
C LEU A 97 -7.91 -10.29 2.69
N VAL A 98 -7.72 -10.01 3.98
CA VAL A 98 -6.43 -10.08 4.70
C VAL A 98 -6.41 -11.09 5.83
N ARG A 99 -7.58 -11.59 6.26
CA ARG A 99 -7.70 -12.67 7.25
C ARG A 99 -7.56 -14.05 6.63
N ASP A 100 -6.89 -14.94 7.35
CA ASP A 100 -6.76 -16.37 7.04
C ASP A 100 -6.24 -16.61 5.60
N ARG A 101 -5.29 -15.78 5.17
CA ARG A 101 -4.66 -15.82 3.85
C ARG A 101 -3.23 -16.37 3.91
N PRO A 102 -2.74 -17.01 2.83
CA PRO A 102 -1.34 -17.39 2.75
C PRO A 102 -0.44 -16.18 2.85
N GLU A 103 0.61 -16.34 3.66
CA GLU A 103 1.70 -15.38 3.74
C GLU A 103 2.35 -15.16 2.37
N ASN A 104 2.78 -13.93 2.11
CA ASN A 104 3.57 -13.55 0.94
C ASN A 104 4.60 -12.48 1.32
N TYR A 105 5.50 -12.17 0.40
CA TYR A 105 6.61 -11.25 0.67
C TYR A 105 6.15 -9.86 1.15
N GLU A 106 5.08 -9.32 0.56
CA GLU A 106 4.58 -7.98 0.92
C GLU A 106 3.65 -7.97 2.15
N SER A 107 3.30 -9.15 2.69
CA SER A 107 2.32 -9.32 3.75
C SER A 107 2.59 -10.61 4.52
N LEU A 108 3.39 -10.52 5.58
CA LEU A 108 3.55 -11.64 6.52
C LEU A 108 2.32 -11.73 7.44
N ASN A 109 2.12 -12.89 8.02
CA ASN A 109 1.00 -13.13 8.91
C ASN A 109 1.39 -12.96 10.37
N LEU A 110 0.50 -12.31 11.12
CA LEU A 110 0.39 -12.53 12.56
C LEU A 110 -0.64 -13.62 12.82
N ALA A 111 -0.34 -14.50 13.77
CA ALA A 111 -1.18 -15.65 14.10
C ALA A 111 -1.68 -15.56 15.54
N ASP A 112 -2.97 -15.81 15.73
CA ASP A 112 -3.54 -16.05 17.05
C ASP A 112 -3.09 -17.43 17.55
N ALA A 113 -2.26 -17.45 18.60
CA ALA A 113 -1.75 -18.69 19.17
C ALA A 113 -2.85 -19.64 19.71
N THR A 114 -4.04 -19.11 20.03
CA THR A 114 -5.16 -19.90 20.56
C THR A 114 -6.04 -20.47 19.46
N THR A 115 -6.39 -19.66 18.47
CA THR A 115 -7.36 -20.04 17.42
C THR A 115 -6.70 -20.51 16.13
N GLY A 116 -5.42 -20.19 15.93
CA GLY A 116 -4.69 -20.43 14.68
C GLY A 116 -5.11 -19.51 13.54
N ARG A 117 -5.99 -18.52 13.79
CA ARG A 117 -6.39 -17.53 12.80
C ARG A 117 -5.21 -16.64 12.44
N THR A 118 -5.17 -16.19 11.20
CA THR A 118 -4.12 -15.27 10.74
C THR A 118 -4.70 -13.98 10.20
N ILE A 119 -3.88 -12.93 10.25
CA ILE A 119 -4.15 -11.67 9.56
C ILE A 119 -2.85 -11.14 8.98
N HIS A 120 -2.89 -10.63 7.75
CA HIS A 120 -1.76 -9.90 7.20
C HIS A 120 -1.44 -8.71 8.11
N TYR A 121 -0.17 -8.56 8.47
CA TYR A 121 0.25 -7.39 9.23
C TYR A 121 0.04 -6.11 8.40
N ALA A 122 -0.11 -5.00 9.10
CA ALA A 122 -0.15 -3.68 8.51
C ALA A 122 0.19 -2.64 9.57
N GLY A 123 1.11 -1.73 9.24
CA GLY A 123 1.32 -0.50 10.02
C GLY A 123 0.21 0.52 9.75
N GLY A 124 -0.34 0.54 8.53
CA GLY A 124 -1.44 1.40 8.14
C GLY A 124 -2.60 0.66 7.50
N VAL A 125 -3.83 1.06 7.84
CA VAL A 125 -5.08 0.47 7.34
C VAL A 125 -6.01 1.60 6.89
N PHE A 126 -6.23 1.67 5.59
CA PHE A 126 -7.04 2.70 4.93
C PHE A 126 -8.03 2.04 4.00
N TRP A 127 -9.18 2.66 3.76
CA TRP A 127 -10.17 2.09 2.87
C TRP A 127 -11.01 3.16 2.15
N TYR A 128 -11.48 2.82 0.95
CA TYR A 128 -12.39 3.63 0.17
C TYR A 128 -13.80 3.04 0.26
N ASP A 129 -14.77 3.84 0.71
CA ASP A 129 -16.14 3.38 0.98
C ASP A 129 -17.03 3.31 -0.27
N GLY A 130 -16.48 3.61 -1.45
CA GLY A 130 -17.21 3.81 -2.69
C GLY A 130 -17.35 5.30 -3.06
N THR A 131 -17.18 6.19 -2.09
CA THR A 131 -17.29 7.65 -2.26
C THR A 131 -16.13 8.44 -1.65
N HIS A 132 -15.62 8.02 -0.49
CA HIS A 132 -14.58 8.73 0.26
C HIS A 132 -13.54 7.76 0.80
N TRP A 133 -12.31 8.25 0.89
CA TRP A 133 -11.23 7.59 1.62
C TRP A 133 -11.40 7.76 3.13
N ARG A 134 -11.08 6.72 3.87
CA ARG A 134 -11.18 6.63 5.32
C ARG A 134 -9.93 5.97 5.88
N VAL A 135 -9.48 6.49 7.01
CA VAL A 135 -8.58 5.77 7.91
C VAL A 135 -9.45 4.79 8.71
N SER A 136 -8.96 3.60 9.03
CA SER A 136 -9.70 2.72 9.94
C SER A 136 -9.83 3.36 11.33
N ASP A 137 -10.97 3.14 11.98
CA ASP A 137 -11.24 3.72 13.29
C ASP A 137 -10.25 3.17 14.33
N GLY A 138 -9.94 1.88 14.24
CA GLY A 138 -9.00 1.22 15.15
C GLY A 138 -7.57 1.78 15.10
N LEU A 139 -7.04 2.00 13.89
CA LEU A 139 -5.73 2.62 13.72
C LEU A 139 -5.75 4.07 14.22
N ALA A 140 -6.76 4.85 13.82
CA ALA A 140 -6.88 6.25 14.21
C ALA A 140 -7.00 6.42 15.73
N ASP A 141 -7.72 5.52 16.39
CA ASP A 141 -7.88 5.50 17.85
C ASP A 141 -6.61 5.06 18.56
N TYR A 142 -5.87 4.08 18.01
CA TYR A 142 -4.55 3.70 18.53
C TYR A 142 -3.58 4.87 18.45
N CYS A 143 -3.36 5.44 17.26
CA CYS A 143 -2.41 6.54 17.07
C CYS A 143 -2.74 7.74 17.96
N ARG A 144 -4.02 8.07 18.14
CA ARG A 144 -4.44 9.16 19.04
C ARG A 144 -4.16 8.86 20.51
N ARG A 145 -4.33 7.61 20.94
CA ARG A 145 -4.13 7.20 22.34
C ARG A 145 -2.65 7.14 22.70
N GLU A 146 -1.83 6.62 21.79
CA GLU A 146 -0.40 6.42 21.98
C GLU A 146 0.45 7.64 21.53
N ASP A 147 -0.19 8.72 21.06
CA ASP A 147 0.46 9.94 20.54
C ASP A 147 1.46 9.65 19.40
N VAL A 148 1.07 8.75 18.49
CA VAL A 148 1.86 8.30 17.33
C VAL A 148 1.43 9.09 16.10
N ASP A 149 2.41 9.53 15.28
CA ASP A 149 2.10 10.17 14.00
C ASP A 149 1.53 9.13 13.03
N LEU A 150 0.23 9.23 12.77
CA LEU A 150 -0.50 8.28 11.96
C LEU A 150 0.10 8.11 10.56
N PHE A 151 0.42 9.19 9.85
CA PHE A 151 0.81 9.07 8.44
C PHE A 151 2.30 8.76 8.25
N GLY A 152 3.15 9.26 9.16
CA GLY A 152 4.56 8.91 9.20
C GLY A 152 4.77 7.47 9.65
N GLU A 153 4.25 7.12 10.83
CA GLU A 153 4.55 5.83 11.49
C GLU A 153 3.74 4.67 10.92
N SER A 154 2.68 4.90 10.14
CA SER A 154 2.01 3.81 9.42
C SER A 154 2.71 3.43 8.11
N GLY A 155 3.80 4.13 7.78
CA GLY A 155 4.48 4.03 6.48
C GLY A 155 3.68 4.64 5.33
N PHE A 156 2.58 5.37 5.59
CA PHE A 156 1.69 5.85 4.54
C PHE A 156 2.38 6.83 3.60
N ASP A 157 3.08 7.84 4.15
CA ASP A 157 3.76 8.84 3.32
C ASP A 157 4.87 8.23 2.47
N TYR A 158 5.70 7.37 3.06
CA TYR A 158 6.79 6.71 2.34
C TYR A 158 6.25 5.76 1.27
N CYS A 159 5.36 4.85 1.64
CA CYS A 159 4.86 3.83 0.73
C CYS A 159 4.01 4.42 -0.38
N LEU A 160 3.38 5.58 -0.17
CA LEU A 160 2.56 6.21 -1.20
C LEU A 160 3.29 7.23 -2.09
N ASP A 161 4.52 7.66 -1.76
CA ASP A 161 5.25 8.64 -2.57
C ASP A 161 5.50 8.13 -4.01
N VAL A 162 5.70 6.82 -4.17
CA VAL A 162 5.93 6.19 -5.49
C VAL A 162 4.75 6.31 -6.45
N TYR A 163 3.52 6.42 -5.94
CA TYR A 163 2.33 6.62 -6.78
C TYR A 163 2.12 8.09 -7.15
N ARG A 164 2.90 9.01 -6.57
CA ARG A 164 2.96 10.44 -6.91
C ARG A 164 1.60 11.14 -6.90
N PHE A 165 0.72 10.83 -5.96
CA PHE A 165 -0.59 11.49 -5.86
C PHE A 165 -0.43 13.02 -5.78
N GLY A 166 -1.28 13.76 -6.50
CA GLY A 166 -1.20 15.23 -6.60
C GLY A 166 -0.03 15.74 -7.45
N ARG A 167 0.70 14.84 -8.12
CA ARG A 167 1.81 15.15 -9.03
C ARG A 167 1.63 14.37 -10.34
N ASP A 168 2.42 14.77 -11.34
CA ASP A 168 2.51 14.05 -12.60
C ASP A 168 3.02 12.62 -12.36
N PHE A 169 2.31 11.67 -12.96
CA PHE A 169 2.64 10.25 -12.95
C PHE A 169 2.76 9.77 -14.39
N THR A 170 4.00 9.83 -14.88
CA THR A 170 4.44 9.50 -16.25
C THR A 170 5.75 8.71 -16.18
N ALA A 171 6.09 8.00 -17.25
CA ALA A 171 7.36 7.29 -17.37
C ALA A 171 8.55 8.23 -17.13
N GLU A 172 8.51 9.44 -17.68
CA GLU A 172 9.55 10.46 -17.53
C GLU A 172 9.74 10.88 -16.07
N THR A 173 8.65 11.09 -15.34
CA THR A 173 8.73 11.45 -13.92
C THR A 173 9.28 10.31 -13.06
N VAL A 174 8.97 9.06 -13.38
CA VAL A 174 9.52 7.88 -12.68
C VAL A 174 11.01 7.75 -12.95
N VAL A 175 11.46 7.91 -14.19
CA VAL A 175 12.89 7.93 -14.54
C VAL A 175 13.61 9.07 -13.83
N ALA A 176 13.05 10.27 -13.80
CA ALA A 176 13.66 11.42 -13.14
C ALA A 176 13.87 11.17 -11.63
N VAL A 177 12.92 10.52 -10.96
CA VAL A 177 13.07 10.11 -9.55
C VAL A 177 14.20 9.09 -9.40
N ARG A 178 14.19 8.02 -10.20
CA ARG A 178 15.23 6.97 -10.18
C ARG A 178 16.63 7.53 -10.45
N ASP A 179 16.73 8.51 -11.35
CA ASP A 179 17.97 9.23 -11.67
C ASP A 179 18.47 10.07 -10.48
N GLY A 180 17.56 10.76 -9.80
CA GLY A 180 17.86 11.47 -8.55
C GLY A 180 18.41 10.55 -7.44
N HIS A 181 17.99 9.28 -7.43
CA HIS A 181 18.52 8.24 -6.55
C HIS A 181 19.77 7.52 -7.09
N ARG A 182 20.36 8.02 -8.18
CA ARG A 182 21.57 7.47 -8.83
C ARG A 182 21.43 6.00 -9.23
N ARG A 183 20.24 5.60 -9.69
CA ARG A 183 19.96 4.24 -10.13
C ARG A 183 20.74 3.84 -11.39
N TYR A 184 21.04 4.80 -12.27
CA TYR A 184 21.64 4.54 -13.58
C TYR A 184 23.16 4.69 -13.56
N GLY A 185 23.86 3.82 -14.28
CA GLY A 185 25.32 3.93 -14.47
C GLY A 185 25.69 4.95 -15.55
N ASP A 186 24.85 5.07 -16.59
CA ASP A 186 25.01 6.01 -17.69
C ASP A 186 23.67 6.40 -18.35
N GLU A 187 23.74 7.26 -19.38
CA GLU A 187 22.57 7.72 -20.15
C GLU A 187 21.95 6.62 -21.02
N GLN A 188 22.71 5.57 -21.38
CA GLN A 188 22.17 4.46 -22.16
C GLN A 188 21.25 3.59 -21.30
N ASP A 189 21.65 3.29 -20.06
CA ASP A 189 20.82 2.59 -19.07
C ASP A 189 19.52 3.36 -18.80
N LYS A 190 19.64 4.69 -18.62
CA LYS A 190 18.49 5.58 -18.40
C LYS A 190 17.54 5.59 -19.59
N ALA A 191 18.06 5.67 -20.82
CA ALA A 191 17.24 5.67 -22.03
C ALA A 191 16.52 4.33 -22.23
N ALA A 192 17.19 3.21 -21.93
CA ALA A 192 16.59 1.88 -21.98
C ALA A 192 15.46 1.71 -20.94
N ASP A 193 15.67 2.14 -19.69
CA ASP A 193 14.63 2.11 -18.65
C ASP A 193 13.45 3.02 -19.02
N LEU A 194 13.70 4.21 -19.57
CA LEU A 194 12.62 5.09 -20.04
C LEU A 194 11.77 4.43 -21.14
N ALA A 195 12.40 3.75 -22.09
CA ALA A 195 11.67 3.02 -23.14
C ALA A 195 10.81 1.90 -22.54
N ALA A 196 11.37 1.09 -21.63
CA ALA A 196 10.63 0.03 -20.95
C ALA A 196 9.47 0.57 -20.09
N LEU A 197 9.70 1.67 -19.37
CA LEU A 197 8.67 2.33 -18.55
C LEU A 197 7.52 2.83 -19.42
N ARG A 198 7.79 3.45 -20.58
CA ARG A 198 6.72 3.87 -21.49
C ARG A 198 5.84 2.72 -21.93
N GLU A 199 6.42 1.55 -22.24
CA GLU A 199 5.64 0.37 -22.58
C GLU A 199 4.74 -0.11 -21.44
N VAL A 200 5.20 -0.03 -20.18
CA VAL A 200 4.38 -0.35 -19.00
C VAL A 200 3.23 0.64 -18.88
N PHE A 201 3.50 1.95 -19.00
CA PHE A 201 2.47 2.98 -18.93
C PHE A 201 1.41 2.81 -20.03
N ASP A 202 1.82 2.55 -21.27
CA ASP A 202 0.93 2.32 -22.40
C ASP A 202 0.00 1.11 -22.18
N ARG A 203 0.45 0.07 -21.47
CA ARG A 203 -0.39 -1.09 -21.11
C ARG A 203 -1.51 -0.75 -20.12
N HIS A 204 -1.33 0.28 -19.29
CA HIS A 204 -2.27 0.63 -18.22
C HIS A 204 -3.08 1.92 -18.47
N GLY A 205 -2.79 2.65 -19.54
CA GLY A 205 -3.58 3.83 -19.99
C GLY A 205 -2.85 5.14 -19.84
#